data_AF-A0A7S4UM98-F1
#
_entry.id   AF-A0A7S4UM98-F1
#
_cell.length_a   1.000
_cell.length_b   1.000
_cell.length_c   1.000
_cell.angle_alpha   90.00
_cell.angle_beta   90.00
_cell.angle_gamma   90.00
#
_symmetry.space_group_name_H-M   'P 1'
#
loop_
_entity.id
_entity.type
_entity.pdbx_description
1 polymer ?
#
loop_
_entity_poly.entity_id
_entity_poly.type
_entity_poly.pdbx_seq_one_letter_code
_entity_poly.pdbx_strand_id
1 'polypeptide(L)'
;MAAPSLRASLLLLLWAGCASGLPGYTLPLDGHPTAGVAEDPNGNAWAANNQWGLKNGGRVYYVENAGANNWWGAGFVRFDLRGKTLSYTADLSGVPCGCVATLYFVAMGNPGPGAPYCDIQPGHGWNPCFELDVMEANSHAFHSSLHAQQGTANDGTCNARIGCVANVGRYPFTRFGQKTSELYGPGASVIDTSKPFQVEAVFDEHGSMSVQLEQEGKTLPGFNKSSGANLKAHEPWNWKAYPTPGGVPDDAVWKTNAAFQGGLVMVSTLWSGDTHWLDKSACGGVQYCNLAGTWFTVSGLQVKANARTTTTTVTAAATDTTTSSTSTSSTAPAATTTSSSASNSSAASALAPATTTASPSTSTAAFAPAPSSTTASPST
;
A
#
# COMPACT_ATOMS: atom_id res chain seq x y z
N MET A 1 49.56 -19.12 67.57
CA MET A 1 49.56 -17.79 66.92
C MET A 1 48.88 -17.96 65.57
N ALA A 2 47.82 -17.18 65.35
CA ALA A 2 46.81 -17.39 64.32
C ALA A 2 47.28 -16.93 62.92
N ALA A 3 46.91 -17.69 61.89
CA ALA A 3 46.99 -17.28 60.49
C ALA A 3 45.68 -16.58 60.08
N PRO A 4 45.71 -15.48 59.29
CA PRO A 4 44.49 -14.78 58.91
C PRO A 4 43.83 -15.47 57.70
N SER A 5 42.52 -15.72 57.82
CA SER A 5 41.70 -16.19 56.71
C SER A 5 41.42 -15.05 55.73
N LEU A 6 41.84 -15.19 54.47
CA LEU A 6 41.34 -14.36 53.38
C LEU A 6 39.87 -14.75 53.11
N ARG A 7 38.94 -13.85 53.45
CA ARG A 7 37.56 -13.91 52.96
C ARG A 7 37.55 -13.30 51.56
N ALA A 8 37.32 -14.14 50.55
CA ALA A 8 37.00 -13.68 49.20
C ALA A 8 35.60 -13.06 49.22
N SER A 9 35.54 -11.73 49.17
CA SER A 9 34.30 -11.00 48.92
C SER A 9 33.87 -11.24 47.47
N LEU A 10 32.90 -12.13 47.28
CA LEU A 10 32.21 -12.33 46.01
C LEU A 10 31.36 -11.06 45.75
N LEU A 11 31.92 -10.12 44.99
CA LEU A 11 31.19 -8.96 44.49
C LEU A 11 30.20 -9.47 43.43
N LEU A 12 28.93 -9.64 43.83
CA LEU A 12 27.83 -9.84 42.89
C LEU A 12 27.63 -8.52 42.14
N LEU A 13 28.26 -8.38 40.97
CA LEU A 13 27.91 -7.36 39.99
C LEU A 13 26.50 -7.72 39.46
N LEU A 14 25.48 -7.24 40.15
CA LEU A 14 24.14 -7.10 39.59
C LEU A 14 24.25 -6.15 38.40
N TRP A 15 24.37 -6.72 37.20
CA TRP A 15 24.00 -6.01 35.98
C TRP A 15 22.52 -5.65 36.12
N ALA A 16 22.26 -4.44 36.62
CA ALA A 16 21.00 -3.76 36.37
C ALA A 16 20.98 -3.50 34.86
N GLY A 17 20.51 -4.49 34.09
CA GLY A 17 20.10 -4.23 32.72
C GLY A 17 19.10 -3.10 32.80
N CYS A 18 19.48 -1.93 32.30
CA CYS A 18 18.51 -0.88 32.05
C CYS A 18 17.43 -1.55 31.21
N ALA A 19 16.23 -1.69 31.77
CA ALA A 19 15.07 -2.08 31.00
C ALA A 19 14.86 -0.94 30.01
N SER A 20 15.57 -1.00 28.89
CA SER A 20 15.37 -0.09 27.77
C SER A 20 13.92 -0.30 27.36
N GLY A 21 13.08 0.71 27.62
CA GLY A 21 11.69 0.70 27.21
C GLY A 21 11.57 0.43 25.71
N LEU A 22 10.34 0.20 25.24
CA LEU A 22 10.09 0.03 23.82
C LEU A 22 10.63 1.27 23.08
N PRO A 23 11.57 1.13 22.13
CA PRO A 23 12.05 2.26 21.35
C PRO A 23 10.85 2.92 20.65
N GLY A 24 10.53 4.12 21.11
CA GLY A 24 9.31 4.80 20.72
C GLY A 24 9.52 6.30 20.78
N TYR A 25 8.91 7.01 19.83
CA TYR A 25 9.10 8.43 19.64
C TYR A 25 7.76 9.12 19.54
N THR A 26 7.52 10.08 20.44
CA THR A 26 6.27 10.83 20.48
C THR A 26 6.12 11.71 19.23
N LEU A 27 5.00 11.54 18.55
CA LEU A 27 4.55 12.33 17.40
C LEU A 27 3.03 12.43 17.51
N PRO A 28 2.50 13.41 18.26
CA PRO A 28 1.07 13.51 18.48
C PRO A 28 0.31 13.73 17.18
N LEU A 29 -0.89 13.15 17.10
CA LEU A 29 -1.86 13.39 16.03
C LEU A 29 -3.13 13.99 16.65
N ASP A 30 -3.92 14.71 15.86
CA ASP A 30 -5.20 15.22 16.31
C ASP A 30 -6.07 14.08 16.90
N GLY A 31 -6.50 14.26 18.15
CA GLY A 31 -7.25 13.24 18.91
C GLY A 31 -6.38 12.19 19.64
N HIS A 32 -5.06 12.18 19.40
CA HIS A 32 -4.11 11.21 19.92
C HIS A 32 -2.86 11.91 20.51
N PRO A 33 -2.97 12.55 21.69
CA PRO A 33 -1.91 13.39 22.25
C PRO A 33 -0.67 12.61 22.70
N THR A 34 -0.83 11.32 22.98
CA THR A 34 0.23 10.41 23.43
C THR A 34 0.82 9.59 22.29
N ALA A 35 0.31 9.79 21.07
CA ALA A 35 0.71 8.95 19.95
C ALA A 35 2.13 9.22 19.46
N GLY A 36 2.63 8.26 18.71
CA GLY A 36 3.94 8.32 18.10
C GLY A 36 4.26 7.06 17.30
N VAL A 37 5.52 6.88 16.97
CA VAL A 37 5.99 5.65 16.31
C VAL A 37 6.71 4.77 17.31
N ALA A 38 6.41 3.48 17.31
CA ALA A 38 7.17 2.46 18.04
C ALA A 38 7.75 1.44 17.08
N GLU A 39 8.96 1.02 17.40
CA GLU A 39 9.78 0.19 16.54
C GLU A 39 9.70 -1.28 16.92
N ASP A 40 9.63 -2.15 15.90
CA ASP A 40 9.84 -3.59 16.09
C ASP A 40 11.31 -3.84 16.50
N PRO A 41 11.63 -4.90 17.27
CA PRO A 41 13.01 -5.20 17.62
C PRO A 41 13.89 -5.28 16.37
N ASN A 42 15.08 -4.65 16.44
CA ASN A 42 16.08 -4.53 15.35
C ASN A 42 15.84 -3.44 14.30
N GLY A 43 14.85 -2.58 14.47
CA GLY A 43 14.72 -1.46 13.56
C GLY A 43 15.75 -0.35 13.80
N ASN A 44 15.77 0.61 12.88
CA ASN A 44 16.64 1.77 12.82
C ASN A 44 15.80 3.04 12.55
N ALA A 45 14.71 3.17 13.29
CA ALA A 45 13.79 4.28 13.21
C ALA A 45 14.31 5.49 13.98
N TRP A 46 13.85 6.65 13.57
CA TRP A 46 14.06 7.90 14.27
C TRP A 46 12.81 8.77 14.13
N ALA A 47 12.60 9.66 15.10
CA ALA A 47 11.66 10.76 14.93
C ALA A 47 12.14 12.03 15.61
N ALA A 48 11.86 13.17 14.97
CA ALA A 48 12.16 14.50 15.46
C ALA A 48 11.27 15.51 14.73
N ASN A 49 10.99 16.68 15.33
CA ASN A 49 10.38 17.81 14.61
C ASN A 49 9.11 17.45 13.79
N ASN A 50 8.20 16.65 14.36
CA ASN A 50 6.97 16.20 13.69
C ASN A 50 7.20 15.36 12.41
N GLN A 51 8.27 14.59 12.37
CA GLN A 51 8.57 13.63 11.31
C GLN A 51 9.17 12.35 11.89
N TRP A 52 9.00 11.23 11.17
CA TRP A 52 9.72 9.99 11.43
C TRP A 52 10.40 9.48 10.16
N GLY A 53 11.35 8.59 10.34
CA GLY A 53 11.97 7.89 9.24
C GLY A 53 12.54 6.54 9.64
N LEU A 54 12.90 5.76 8.64
CA LEU A 54 13.62 4.51 8.78
C LEU A 54 14.91 4.61 7.97
N LYS A 55 15.99 3.98 8.46
CA LYS A 55 17.27 3.86 7.76
C LYS A 55 17.76 2.41 7.88
N ASN A 56 18.44 1.82 6.91
CA ASN A 56 18.94 0.43 7.07
C ASN A 56 17.84 -0.60 7.40
N GLY A 57 16.67 -0.41 6.81
CA GLY A 57 15.52 -1.27 6.98
C GLY A 57 14.84 -1.16 8.35
N GLY A 58 13.70 -1.84 8.47
CA GLY A 58 12.95 -1.95 9.72
C GLY A 58 11.47 -1.73 9.53
N ARG A 59 10.75 -1.73 10.65
CA ARG A 59 9.31 -1.54 10.72
C ARG A 59 8.95 -0.73 11.95
N VAL A 60 8.06 0.24 11.77
CA VAL A 60 7.44 0.99 12.85
C VAL A 60 5.92 0.93 12.74
N TYR A 61 5.28 1.07 13.89
CA TYR A 61 3.85 1.11 14.04
C TYR A 61 3.47 2.45 14.65
N TYR A 62 2.36 3.02 14.22
CA TYR A 62 1.82 4.18 14.89
C TYR A 62 1.03 3.73 16.14
N VAL A 63 1.51 4.14 17.30
CA VAL A 63 1.06 3.66 18.61
C VAL A 63 0.53 4.78 19.47
N GLU A 64 -0.34 4.42 20.40
CA GLU A 64 -0.60 5.22 21.58
C GLU A 64 0.58 5.11 22.57
N ASN A 65 0.59 5.97 23.59
CA ASN A 65 1.57 5.92 24.68
C ASN A 65 3.01 5.69 24.19
N ALA A 66 3.44 6.42 23.16
CA ALA A 66 4.77 6.26 22.60
C ALA A 66 5.83 6.48 23.69
N GLY A 67 6.81 5.57 23.76
CA GLY A 67 7.78 5.51 24.86
C GLY A 67 7.37 4.63 26.04
N ALA A 68 6.28 3.86 25.93
CA ALA A 68 5.93 2.82 26.89
C ALA A 68 7.08 1.81 27.11
N ASN A 69 7.10 1.17 28.29
CA ASN A 69 8.17 0.22 28.62
C ASN A 69 8.14 -1.08 27.80
N ASN A 70 7.00 -1.42 27.19
CA ASN A 70 6.82 -2.60 26.36
C ASN A 70 5.54 -2.47 25.51
N TRP A 71 5.31 -3.46 24.64
CA TRP A 71 4.16 -3.54 23.75
C TRP A 71 2.79 -3.56 24.45
N TRP A 72 2.69 -4.08 25.68
CA TRP A 72 1.46 -4.03 26.46
C TRP A 72 1.03 -2.60 26.83
N GLY A 73 2.00 -1.69 26.97
CA GLY A 73 1.76 -0.30 27.36
C GLY A 73 1.55 0.65 26.19
N ALA A 74 2.10 0.37 25.01
CA ALA A 74 2.00 1.23 23.84
C ALA A 74 0.56 1.27 23.31
N GLY A 75 -0.01 0.13 22.88
CA GLY A 75 -1.31 0.11 22.21
C GLY A 75 -1.23 0.72 20.79
N PHE A 76 -1.98 0.21 19.83
CA PHE A 76 -1.99 0.80 18.48
C PHE A 76 -2.98 1.96 18.39
N VAL A 77 -2.65 3.00 17.62
CA VAL A 77 -3.67 3.95 17.15
C VAL A 77 -4.57 3.22 16.16
N ARG A 78 -5.89 3.33 16.38
CA ARG A 78 -6.93 2.66 15.60
C ARG A 78 -7.56 3.66 14.62
N PHE A 79 -7.14 3.60 13.37
CA PHE A 79 -7.61 4.50 12.33
C PHE A 79 -8.93 4.01 11.72
N ASP A 80 -9.94 4.87 11.77
CA ASP A 80 -11.09 4.85 10.89
C ASP A 80 -10.99 6.07 9.96
N LEU A 81 -10.63 5.83 8.70
CA LEU A 81 -10.39 6.91 7.73
C LEU A 81 -11.61 7.23 6.88
N ARG A 82 -12.76 6.56 7.08
CA ARG A 82 -13.97 6.84 6.30
C ARG A 82 -14.38 8.30 6.45
N GLY A 83 -14.64 8.95 5.32
CA GLY A 83 -14.96 10.38 5.29
C GLY A 83 -13.78 11.28 5.68
N LYS A 84 -12.53 10.81 5.58
CA LYS A 84 -11.33 11.55 5.93
C LYS A 84 -10.27 11.53 4.83
N THR A 85 -9.40 12.53 4.89
CA THR A 85 -8.15 12.62 4.13
C THR A 85 -6.99 12.39 5.08
N LEU A 86 -6.13 11.43 4.74
CA LEU A 86 -4.79 11.29 5.27
C LEU A 86 -3.84 12.06 4.36
N SER A 87 -3.03 12.96 4.91
CA SER A 87 -2.03 13.71 4.15
C SER A 87 -0.67 13.71 4.84
N TYR A 88 0.41 13.60 4.08
CA TYR A 88 1.78 13.68 4.60
C TYR A 88 2.77 14.07 3.49
N THR A 89 3.96 14.52 3.88
CA THR A 89 5.09 14.72 2.97
C THR A 89 5.99 13.49 3.02
N ALA A 90 6.30 12.91 1.87
CA ALA A 90 7.29 11.84 1.73
C ALA A 90 8.61 12.40 1.19
N ASP A 91 9.72 12.01 1.80
CA ASP A 91 11.06 12.15 1.21
C ASP A 91 11.61 10.76 0.90
N LEU A 92 11.68 10.46 -0.40
CA LEU A 92 12.16 9.19 -0.93
C LEU A 92 13.51 9.34 -1.66
N SER A 93 14.17 10.49 -1.55
CA SER A 93 15.45 10.76 -2.23
C SER A 93 16.56 9.78 -1.79
N GLY A 94 16.43 9.21 -0.60
CA GLY A 94 17.30 8.17 -0.05
C GLY A 94 16.89 6.72 -0.37
N VAL A 95 15.86 6.49 -1.20
CA VAL A 95 15.34 5.15 -1.52
C VAL A 95 15.62 4.80 -2.99
N PRO A 96 16.68 4.04 -3.30
CA PRO A 96 17.00 3.68 -4.68
C PRO A 96 16.13 2.52 -5.19
N CYS A 97 16.31 2.20 -6.47
CA CYS A 97 15.81 0.97 -7.10
C CYS A 97 16.14 -0.28 -6.26
N GLY A 98 15.24 -1.27 -6.23
CA GLY A 98 15.46 -2.49 -5.43
C GLY A 98 15.06 -2.37 -3.96
N CYS A 99 14.90 -1.14 -3.44
CA CYS A 99 14.41 -0.88 -2.09
C CYS A 99 12.94 -0.45 -2.13
N VAL A 100 12.23 -0.64 -1.02
CA VAL A 100 10.84 -0.22 -0.86
C VAL A 100 10.67 0.45 0.49
N ALA A 101 10.20 1.69 0.47
CA ALA A 101 9.67 2.40 1.63
C ALA A 101 8.14 2.35 1.58
N THR A 102 7.50 2.08 2.72
CA THR A 102 6.05 1.89 2.76
C THR A 102 5.36 2.75 3.82
N LEU A 103 4.09 3.07 3.55
CA LEU A 103 3.11 3.51 4.52
C LEU A 103 1.78 2.85 4.17
N TYR A 104 1.31 2.00 5.07
CA TYR A 104 0.15 1.13 4.83
C TYR A 104 -0.63 0.89 6.12
N PHE A 105 -1.78 0.23 5.97
CA PHE A 105 -2.72 -0.03 7.05
C PHE A 105 -3.11 -1.50 7.05
N VAL A 106 -3.12 -2.11 8.24
CA VAL A 106 -3.52 -3.51 8.40
C VAL A 106 -4.49 -3.71 9.56
N ALA A 107 -5.34 -4.74 9.45
CA ALA A 107 -6.32 -5.11 10.47
C ALA A 107 -5.72 -6.05 11.54
N MET A 108 -4.67 -5.60 12.23
CA MET A 108 -3.98 -6.40 13.25
C MET A 108 -4.63 -6.33 14.64
N GLY A 109 -4.41 -7.36 15.46
CA GLY A 109 -4.88 -7.43 16.85
C GLY A 109 -4.20 -6.42 17.78
N ASN A 110 -4.58 -6.41 19.06
CA ASN A 110 -3.93 -5.57 20.07
C ASN A 110 -2.53 -6.11 20.40
N PRO A 111 -1.57 -5.22 20.72
CA PRO A 111 -0.24 -5.65 21.09
C PRO A 111 -0.27 -6.47 22.39
N GLY A 112 0.68 -7.40 22.50
CA GLY A 112 0.84 -8.26 23.66
C GLY A 112 2.30 -8.29 24.11
N PRO A 113 2.96 -9.46 24.19
CA PRO A 113 4.39 -9.52 24.46
C PRO A 113 5.23 -8.90 23.31
N GLY A 114 4.65 -8.76 22.12
CA GLY A 114 5.20 -8.10 20.94
C GLY A 114 4.10 -7.45 20.11
N ALA A 115 4.47 -6.85 18.98
CA ALA A 115 3.51 -6.48 17.95
C ALA A 115 3.01 -7.75 17.21
N PRO A 116 1.71 -8.09 17.23
CA PRO A 116 1.15 -9.26 16.56
C PRO A 116 0.96 -8.97 15.07
N TYR A 117 2.06 -8.65 14.40
CA TYR A 117 2.03 -8.23 13.00
C TYR A 117 1.33 -9.27 12.11
N CYS A 118 0.53 -8.77 11.20
CA CYS A 118 -0.03 -9.49 10.08
C CYS A 118 -0.13 -8.53 8.88
N ASP A 119 -0.15 -9.10 7.69
CA ASP A 119 -0.51 -8.48 6.42
C ASP A 119 -1.31 -9.50 5.61
N ILE A 120 -1.63 -9.23 4.34
CA ILE A 120 -2.43 -10.17 3.54
C ILE A 120 -1.62 -11.39 3.10
N GLN A 121 -0.28 -11.35 3.17
CA GLN A 121 0.57 -12.33 2.52
C GLN A 121 0.55 -13.67 3.27
N PRO A 122 0.21 -14.78 2.60
CA PRO A 122 0.18 -16.09 3.24
C PRO A 122 1.58 -16.69 3.37
N GLY A 123 1.76 -17.61 4.33
CA GLY A 123 2.94 -18.49 4.39
C GLY A 123 4.10 -17.96 5.24
N HIS A 124 3.90 -16.89 6.00
CA HIS A 124 4.93 -16.31 6.85
C HIS A 124 4.80 -16.66 8.35
N GLY A 125 3.93 -17.61 8.70
CA GLY A 125 3.74 -18.07 10.08
C GLY A 125 2.78 -17.21 10.92
N TRP A 126 2.18 -16.18 10.32
CA TRP A 126 1.04 -15.45 10.87
C TRP A 126 -0.25 -15.73 10.09
N ASN A 127 -1.39 -15.45 10.72
CA ASN A 127 -2.68 -15.44 10.04
C ASN A 127 -2.78 -14.18 9.17
N PRO A 128 -3.13 -14.30 7.88
CA PRO A 128 -3.32 -13.13 7.03
C PRO A 128 -4.42 -12.21 7.54
N CYS A 129 -4.26 -10.92 7.33
CA CYS A 129 -5.27 -9.91 7.64
C CYS A 129 -5.43 -8.90 6.49
N PHE A 130 -6.49 -8.09 6.56
CA PHE A 130 -6.75 -7.04 5.58
C PHE A 130 -5.57 -6.06 5.52
N GLU A 131 -5.21 -5.63 4.30
CA GLU A 131 -4.11 -4.72 4.04
C GLU A 131 -4.48 -3.68 2.96
N LEU A 132 -4.08 -2.44 3.23
CA LEU A 132 -4.31 -1.29 2.36
C LEU A 132 -3.05 -0.45 2.31
N ASP A 133 -2.44 -0.37 1.14
CA ASP A 133 -1.16 0.28 0.94
C ASP A 133 -1.37 1.64 0.29
N VAL A 134 -1.17 2.69 1.07
CA VAL A 134 -1.21 4.06 0.55
C VAL A 134 0.05 4.31 -0.29
N MET A 135 1.19 3.81 0.17
CA MET A 135 2.47 3.96 -0.50
C MET A 135 3.31 2.70 -0.32
N GLU A 136 3.72 2.10 -1.43
CA GLU A 136 4.93 1.30 -1.55
C GLU A 136 5.77 1.94 -2.66
N ALA A 137 6.92 2.50 -2.29
CA ALA A 137 7.61 3.40 -3.21
C ALA A 137 9.12 3.41 -3.01
N ASN A 138 9.79 3.88 -4.06
CA ASN A 138 11.15 4.36 -4.01
C ASN A 138 11.26 5.63 -4.86
N SER A 139 12.46 6.14 -5.07
CA SER A 139 12.68 7.32 -5.88
C SER A 139 12.28 7.14 -7.35
N HIS A 140 12.10 5.93 -7.86
CA HIS A 140 11.80 5.65 -9.28
C HIS A 140 10.40 5.12 -9.54
N ALA A 141 9.71 4.62 -8.53
CA ALA A 141 8.35 4.14 -8.65
C ALA A 141 7.49 4.43 -7.41
N PHE A 142 6.18 4.57 -7.65
CA PHE A 142 5.17 4.72 -6.61
C PHE A 142 4.03 3.75 -6.88
N HIS A 143 3.61 3.02 -5.85
CA HIS A 143 2.57 2.01 -5.90
C HIS A 143 1.58 2.27 -4.77
N SER A 144 0.29 2.15 -5.06
CA SER A 144 -0.74 1.97 -4.04
C SER A 144 -1.60 0.77 -4.40
N SER A 145 -2.05 0.06 -3.38
CA SER A 145 -2.74 -1.21 -3.54
C SER A 145 -3.81 -1.41 -2.48
N LEU A 146 -4.82 -2.19 -2.86
CA LEU A 146 -5.79 -2.74 -1.93
C LEU A 146 -5.69 -4.27 -1.95
N HIS A 147 -5.58 -4.86 -0.78
CA HIS A 147 -5.58 -6.29 -0.55
C HIS A 147 -6.69 -6.67 0.44
N ALA A 148 -7.86 -7.00 -0.10
CA ALA A 148 -9.07 -7.24 0.66
C ALA A 148 -9.33 -8.72 0.97
N GLN A 149 -8.66 -9.66 0.29
CA GLN A 149 -8.92 -11.09 0.46
C GLN A 149 -7.77 -12.00 0.02
N GLN A 150 -7.87 -13.30 0.32
CA GLN A 150 -7.06 -14.33 -0.32
C GLN A 150 -7.55 -14.61 -1.75
N GLY A 151 -6.69 -15.15 -2.61
CA GLY A 151 -7.06 -15.45 -4.00
C GLY A 151 -5.89 -15.84 -4.87
N THR A 152 -6.09 -15.78 -6.19
CA THR A 152 -5.10 -16.15 -7.20
C THR A 152 -4.76 -14.97 -8.10
N ALA A 153 -3.55 -14.94 -8.66
CA ALA A 153 -3.15 -13.86 -9.55
C ALA A 153 -4.14 -13.69 -10.72
N ASN A 154 -4.50 -12.45 -11.06
CA ASN A 154 -5.32 -12.08 -12.22
C ASN A 154 -6.78 -12.58 -12.19
N ASP A 155 -7.33 -12.89 -11.00
CA ASP A 155 -8.75 -13.31 -10.85
C ASP A 155 -9.75 -12.13 -10.79
N GLY A 156 -9.26 -10.90 -10.94
CA GLY A 156 -10.07 -9.67 -10.93
C GLY A 156 -10.46 -9.18 -9.54
N THR A 157 -10.16 -9.93 -8.48
CA THR A 157 -10.39 -9.50 -7.10
C THR A 157 -9.15 -8.81 -6.51
N CYS A 158 -9.35 -7.98 -5.50
CA CYS A 158 -8.24 -7.34 -4.78
C CYS A 158 -7.60 -8.33 -3.79
N ASN A 159 -6.90 -9.34 -4.31
CA ASN A 159 -6.42 -10.47 -3.51
C ASN A 159 -4.97 -10.34 -3.03
N ALA A 160 -4.52 -11.27 -2.20
CA ALA A 160 -3.17 -11.31 -1.65
C ALA A 160 -2.04 -11.39 -2.70
N ARG A 161 -2.27 -11.99 -3.88
CA ARG A 161 -1.19 -12.26 -4.84
C ARG A 161 -0.79 -11.06 -5.67
N ILE A 162 -1.76 -10.21 -6.01
CA ILE A 162 -1.53 -9.01 -6.82
C ILE A 162 -2.16 -7.78 -6.17
N GLY A 163 -3.33 -7.92 -5.55
CA GLY A 163 -4.13 -6.79 -5.10
C GLY A 163 -4.84 -6.11 -6.26
N CYS A 164 -5.61 -5.07 -5.94
CA CYS A 164 -5.99 -4.07 -6.93
C CYS A 164 -4.95 -2.97 -6.88
N VAL A 165 -4.19 -2.81 -7.95
CA VAL A 165 -2.98 -1.98 -7.94
C VAL A 165 -3.08 -0.81 -8.90
N ALA A 166 -2.46 0.30 -8.54
CA ALA A 166 -2.07 1.33 -9.49
C ALA A 166 -0.63 1.73 -9.19
N ASN A 167 0.16 1.86 -10.27
CA ASN A 167 1.59 2.05 -10.14
C ASN A 167 2.11 2.96 -11.26
N VAL A 168 3.03 3.85 -10.88
CA VAL A 168 3.92 4.57 -11.79
C VAL A 168 5.33 4.03 -11.60
N GLY A 169 6.01 3.68 -12.69
CA GLY A 169 7.41 3.24 -12.68
C GLY A 169 7.64 1.74 -12.96
N ARG A 170 6.71 0.85 -12.60
CA ARG A 170 6.77 -0.58 -12.96
C ARG A 170 6.87 -0.76 -14.48
N TYR A 171 6.14 0.07 -15.21
CA TYR A 171 6.01 0.05 -16.66
C TYR A 171 6.58 1.34 -17.27
N PRO A 172 7.10 1.28 -18.51
CA PRO A 172 7.74 2.43 -19.16
C PRO A 172 6.76 3.56 -19.50
N PHE A 173 5.50 3.20 -19.74
CA PHE A 173 4.46 4.10 -20.17
C PHE A 173 3.23 3.98 -19.28
N THR A 174 2.53 5.08 -19.10
CA THR A 174 1.14 5.07 -18.62
C THR A 174 0.23 4.47 -19.69
N ARG A 175 -1.00 4.11 -19.31
CA ARG A 175 -2.03 3.68 -20.28
C ARG A 175 -2.34 4.73 -21.37
N PHE A 176 -1.97 5.99 -21.15
CA PHE A 176 -2.15 7.08 -22.09
C PHE A 176 -0.89 7.38 -22.92
N GLY A 177 0.14 6.53 -22.82
CA GLY A 177 1.36 6.63 -23.63
C GLY A 177 2.41 7.63 -23.12
N GLN A 178 2.21 8.24 -21.95
CA GLN A 178 3.22 9.11 -21.34
C GLN A 178 4.31 8.27 -20.69
N LYS A 179 5.58 8.69 -20.76
CA LYS A 179 6.65 7.95 -20.05
C LYS A 179 6.51 8.15 -18.55
N THR A 180 6.51 7.05 -17.81
CA THR A 180 6.38 7.10 -16.34
C THR A 180 7.54 7.85 -15.69
N SER A 181 8.77 7.68 -16.19
CA SER A 181 9.96 8.39 -15.71
C SER A 181 9.93 9.90 -15.90
N GLU A 182 9.10 10.42 -16.83
CA GLU A 182 8.92 11.86 -17.02
C GLU A 182 7.89 12.45 -16.03
N LEU A 183 7.06 11.60 -15.42
CA LEU A 183 6.03 11.96 -14.45
C LEU A 183 6.51 11.78 -13.01
N TYR A 184 7.23 10.70 -12.71
CA TYR A 184 7.70 10.38 -11.37
C TYR A 184 9.13 9.84 -11.45
N GLY A 185 10.05 10.45 -10.69
CA GLY A 185 11.45 10.08 -10.70
C GLY A 185 12.37 11.26 -10.37
N PRO A 186 13.68 11.03 -10.16
CA PRO A 186 14.62 12.12 -9.95
C PRO A 186 14.65 13.04 -11.17
N GLY A 187 14.35 14.34 -10.97
CA GLY A 187 14.25 15.34 -12.03
C GLY A 187 13.01 15.24 -12.93
N ALA A 188 12.01 14.43 -12.58
CA ALA A 188 10.77 14.32 -13.34
C ALA A 188 9.97 15.63 -13.34
N SER A 189 9.13 15.82 -14.36
CA SER A 189 8.44 17.09 -14.59
C SER A 189 7.23 17.33 -13.69
N VAL A 190 6.67 16.27 -13.09
CA VAL A 190 5.49 16.33 -12.21
C VAL A 190 5.90 16.08 -10.76
N ILE A 191 6.50 14.92 -10.45
CA ILE A 191 7.01 14.56 -9.12
C ILE A 191 8.51 14.25 -9.19
N ASP A 192 9.33 15.25 -8.92
CA ASP A 192 10.78 15.13 -8.73
C ASP A 192 11.09 14.55 -7.34
N THR A 193 11.42 13.25 -7.31
CA THR A 193 11.71 12.50 -6.08
C THR A 193 13.09 12.77 -5.50
N SER A 194 13.91 13.63 -6.13
CA SER A 194 15.11 14.17 -5.49
C SER A 194 14.78 15.18 -4.38
N LYS A 195 13.50 15.53 -4.23
CA LYS A 195 12.95 16.42 -3.21
C LYS A 195 11.72 15.79 -2.56
N PRO A 196 11.33 16.25 -1.36
CA PRO A 196 10.07 15.86 -0.75
C PRO A 196 8.85 16.24 -1.61
N PHE A 197 7.77 15.47 -1.50
CA PHE A 197 6.49 15.71 -2.17
C PHE A 197 5.31 15.32 -1.28
N GLN A 198 4.13 15.88 -1.55
CA GLN A 198 2.91 15.59 -0.81
C GLN A 198 2.25 14.31 -1.32
N VAL A 199 1.72 13.53 -0.39
CA VAL A 199 0.82 12.41 -0.64
C VAL A 199 -0.50 12.68 0.09
N GLU A 200 -1.60 12.62 -0.63
CA GLU A 200 -2.94 12.65 -0.07
C GLU A 200 -3.70 11.38 -0.42
N ALA A 201 -4.19 10.69 0.61
CA ALA A 201 -5.10 9.56 0.50
C ALA A 201 -6.48 9.97 1.03
N VAL A 202 -7.45 10.10 0.13
CA VAL A 202 -8.84 10.45 0.44
C VAL A 202 -9.67 9.18 0.46
N PHE A 203 -10.44 9.01 1.54
CA PHE A 203 -11.35 7.89 1.73
C PHE A 203 -12.78 8.42 1.81
N ASP A 204 -13.66 7.90 0.96
CA ASP A 204 -15.08 8.23 1.07
C ASP A 204 -15.75 7.53 2.27
N GLU A 205 -17.01 7.85 2.53
CA GLU A 205 -17.81 7.26 3.62
C GLU A 205 -18.03 5.74 3.45
N HIS A 206 -17.79 5.21 2.25
CA HIS A 206 -17.99 3.81 1.89
C HIS A 206 -16.68 3.01 1.86
N GLY A 207 -15.54 3.63 2.14
CA GLY A 207 -14.22 2.98 2.16
C GLY A 207 -13.53 2.91 0.79
N SER A 208 -14.00 3.64 -0.21
CA SER A 208 -13.26 3.80 -1.47
C SER A 208 -12.07 4.73 -1.24
N MET A 209 -10.88 4.29 -1.65
CA MET A 209 -9.64 5.05 -1.56
C MET A 209 -9.32 5.74 -2.89
N SER A 210 -8.76 6.94 -2.80
CA SER A 210 -8.01 7.59 -3.87
C SER A 210 -6.70 8.17 -3.32
N VAL A 211 -5.62 8.04 -4.07
CA VAL A 211 -4.29 8.56 -3.73
C VAL A 211 -3.84 9.52 -4.82
N GLN A 212 -3.37 10.69 -4.42
CA GLN A 212 -2.79 11.70 -5.29
C GLN A 212 -1.44 12.15 -4.74
N LEU A 213 -0.49 12.34 -5.64
CA LEU A 213 0.80 12.94 -5.33
C LEU A 213 0.78 14.38 -5.82
N GLU A 214 1.39 15.29 -5.06
CA GLU A 214 1.48 16.70 -5.43
C GLU A 214 2.87 17.26 -5.13
N GLN A 215 3.39 18.04 -6.07
CA GLN A 215 4.63 18.79 -5.90
C GLN A 215 4.56 20.08 -6.72
N GLU A 216 4.83 21.21 -6.07
CA GLU A 216 4.87 22.53 -6.72
C GLU A 216 3.58 22.84 -7.52
N GLY A 217 2.41 22.45 -7.00
CA GLY A 217 1.11 22.66 -7.65
C GLY A 217 0.81 21.74 -8.84
N LYS A 218 1.66 20.74 -9.10
CA LYS A 218 1.42 19.70 -10.11
C LYS A 218 1.00 18.41 -9.44
N THR A 219 0.01 17.74 -10.03
CA THR A 219 -0.57 16.52 -9.45
C THR A 219 -0.34 15.30 -10.31
N LEU A 220 -0.03 14.16 -9.68
CA LEU A 220 0.03 12.85 -10.32
C LEU A 220 -0.96 11.90 -9.62
N PRO A 221 -1.99 11.39 -10.31
CA PRO A 221 -2.87 10.38 -9.73
C PRO A 221 -2.10 9.09 -9.43
N GLY A 222 -2.06 8.70 -8.16
CA GLY A 222 -1.44 7.44 -7.71
C GLY A 222 -2.41 6.27 -7.77
N PHE A 223 -3.65 6.48 -7.29
CA PHE A 223 -4.68 5.44 -7.21
C PHE A 223 -6.09 6.01 -7.17
N ASN A 224 -7.07 5.30 -7.72
CA ASN A 224 -8.49 5.47 -7.42
C ASN A 224 -9.24 4.18 -7.78
N LYS A 225 -10.54 4.14 -7.45
CA LYS A 225 -11.43 3.01 -7.74
C LYS A 225 -11.39 2.57 -9.22
N SER A 226 -11.20 3.48 -10.17
CA SER A 226 -11.18 3.15 -11.61
C SER A 226 -9.80 2.78 -12.15
N SER A 227 -8.71 3.11 -11.45
CA SER A 227 -7.34 2.78 -11.88
C SER A 227 -6.79 1.55 -11.19
N GLY A 228 -7.13 1.35 -9.91
CA GLY A 228 -6.72 0.19 -9.13
C GLY A 228 -7.35 -1.08 -9.69
N ALA A 229 -6.54 -2.02 -10.15
CA ALA A 229 -7.08 -3.26 -10.72
C ALA A 229 -6.12 -4.43 -10.57
N ASN A 230 -6.68 -5.63 -10.47
CA ASN A 230 -5.96 -6.89 -10.62
C ASN A 230 -5.96 -7.28 -12.11
N LEU A 231 -5.07 -6.65 -12.88
CA LEU A 231 -5.05 -6.75 -14.33
C LEU A 231 -4.58 -8.13 -14.79
N LYS A 232 -5.24 -8.69 -15.82
CA LYS A 232 -4.68 -9.82 -16.55
C LYS A 232 -3.28 -9.49 -17.09
N ALA A 233 -2.47 -10.54 -17.23
CA ALA A 233 -1.15 -10.43 -17.86
C ALA A 233 -1.26 -9.73 -19.23
N HIS A 234 -0.42 -8.74 -19.44
CA HIS A 234 -0.37 -7.95 -20.67
C HIS A 234 1.09 -7.61 -21.01
N GLU A 235 1.34 -7.22 -22.26
CA GLU A 235 2.66 -6.78 -22.71
C GLU A 235 2.92 -5.33 -22.28
N PRO A 236 3.84 -5.07 -21.33
CA PRO A 236 3.95 -3.74 -20.74
C PRO A 236 4.58 -2.66 -21.62
N TRP A 237 5.28 -3.08 -22.68
CA TRP A 237 5.98 -2.17 -23.60
C TRP A 237 5.05 -1.63 -24.69
N ASN A 238 3.87 -2.22 -24.84
CA ASN A 238 2.88 -1.82 -25.83
C ASN A 238 1.73 -1.06 -25.14
N TRP A 239 1.91 0.25 -24.94
CA TRP A 239 0.90 1.08 -24.27
C TRP A 239 -0.46 1.12 -25.01
N LYS A 240 -0.48 0.85 -26.33
CA LYS A 240 -1.73 0.76 -27.10
C LYS A 240 -2.52 -0.51 -26.78
N ALA A 241 -1.84 -1.54 -26.27
CA ALA A 241 -2.42 -2.79 -25.80
C ALA A 241 -2.62 -2.81 -24.28
N TYR A 242 -2.42 -1.68 -23.60
CA TYR A 242 -2.62 -1.60 -22.16
C TYR A 242 -4.09 -1.88 -21.84
N PRO A 243 -4.40 -2.87 -20.99
CA PRO A 243 -5.78 -3.23 -20.73
C PRO A 243 -6.51 -2.08 -20.04
N THR A 244 -7.80 -1.93 -20.37
CA THR A 244 -8.67 -1.04 -19.59
C THR A 244 -8.74 -1.60 -18.17
N PRO A 245 -8.46 -0.79 -17.13
CA PRO A 245 -8.53 -1.30 -15.77
C PRO A 245 -9.93 -1.76 -15.41
N GLY A 246 -10.03 -2.94 -14.80
CA GLY A 246 -11.30 -3.48 -14.28
C GLY A 246 -11.85 -2.69 -13.08
N GLY A 247 -11.01 -1.84 -12.47
CA GLY A 247 -11.33 -1.11 -11.26
C GLY A 247 -11.32 -1.99 -10.01
N VAL A 248 -11.50 -1.33 -8.86
CA VAL A 248 -11.65 -1.96 -7.55
C VAL A 248 -13.10 -2.46 -7.45
N PRO A 249 -13.34 -3.77 -7.28
CA PRO A 249 -14.67 -4.33 -7.12
C PRO A 249 -15.41 -3.78 -5.90
N ASP A 250 -16.74 -3.69 -5.97
CA ASP A 250 -17.57 -3.19 -4.87
C ASP A 250 -17.45 -4.07 -3.60
N ASP A 251 -17.22 -5.37 -3.74
CA ASP A 251 -17.01 -6.26 -2.59
C ASP A 251 -15.71 -5.93 -1.84
N ALA A 252 -14.68 -5.49 -2.56
CA ALA A 252 -13.42 -5.04 -1.95
C ALA A 252 -13.62 -3.72 -1.21
N VAL A 253 -14.39 -2.78 -1.77
CA VAL A 253 -14.78 -1.52 -1.09
C VAL A 253 -15.56 -1.82 0.19
N TRP A 254 -16.52 -2.75 0.13
CA TRP A 254 -17.29 -3.17 1.31
C TRP A 254 -16.39 -3.78 2.39
N LYS A 255 -15.42 -4.63 2.02
CA LYS A 255 -14.43 -5.18 2.96
C LYS A 255 -13.56 -4.10 3.58
N THR A 256 -13.15 -3.09 2.81
CA THR A 256 -12.43 -1.93 3.33
C THR A 256 -13.25 -1.18 4.38
N ASN A 257 -14.54 -0.94 4.11
CA ASN A 257 -15.44 -0.33 5.08
C ASN A 257 -15.56 -1.16 6.36
N ALA A 258 -15.71 -2.47 6.25
CA ALA A 258 -15.75 -3.37 7.40
C ALA A 258 -14.43 -3.36 8.19
N ALA A 259 -13.29 -3.30 7.51
CA ALA A 259 -11.98 -3.24 8.15
C ALA A 259 -11.80 -1.92 8.94
N PHE A 260 -12.28 -0.79 8.42
CA PHE A 260 -12.27 0.49 9.13
C PHE A 260 -13.14 0.48 10.40
N GLN A 261 -14.25 -0.26 10.43
CA GLN A 261 -15.06 -0.40 11.65
C GLN A 261 -14.29 -1.08 12.79
N GLY A 262 -13.31 -1.94 12.46
CA GLY A 262 -12.41 -2.56 13.43
C GLY A 262 -11.24 -1.69 13.85
N GLY A 263 -10.98 -0.59 13.14
CA GLY A 263 -9.82 0.28 13.34
C GLY A 263 -8.53 -0.33 12.81
N LEU A 264 -8.00 0.26 11.74
CA LEU A 264 -6.75 -0.18 11.12
C LEU A 264 -5.53 0.37 11.85
N VAL A 265 -4.41 -0.34 11.79
CA VAL A 265 -3.13 0.09 12.36
C VAL A 265 -2.23 0.57 11.23
N MET A 266 -1.70 1.79 11.37
CA MET A 266 -0.72 2.34 10.42
C MET A 266 0.65 1.73 10.68
N VAL A 267 1.31 1.31 9.60
CA VAL A 267 2.63 0.70 9.60
C VAL A 267 3.49 1.37 8.54
N SER A 268 4.77 1.57 8.85
CA SER A 268 5.78 1.96 7.89
C SER A 268 6.94 0.97 7.92
N THR A 269 7.40 0.54 6.75
CA THR A 269 8.54 -0.35 6.60
C THR A 269 9.57 0.18 5.60
N LEU A 270 10.80 -0.25 5.78
CA LEU A 270 11.87 -0.11 4.79
C LEU A 270 12.50 -1.48 4.58
N TRP A 271 12.57 -1.94 3.34
CA TRP A 271 13.11 -3.26 3.03
C TRP A 271 13.62 -3.35 1.59
N SER A 272 14.18 -4.51 1.24
CA SER A 272 14.74 -4.82 -0.08
C SER A 272 14.37 -6.23 -0.52
N GLY A 273 14.29 -6.47 -1.82
CA GLY A 273 14.03 -7.81 -2.37
C GLY A 273 13.84 -7.78 -3.88
N ASP A 274 13.14 -8.78 -4.42
CA ASP A 274 12.61 -8.69 -5.78
C ASP A 274 11.49 -7.65 -5.81
N THR A 275 11.75 -6.54 -6.48
CA THR A 275 10.86 -5.37 -6.57
C THR A 275 10.37 -5.17 -8.00
N HIS A 276 10.46 -6.18 -8.88
CA HIS A 276 10.15 -5.98 -10.32
C HIS A 276 8.67 -5.65 -10.55
N TRP A 277 7.84 -5.98 -9.57
CA TRP A 277 6.44 -5.59 -9.50
C TRP A 277 6.26 -4.09 -9.16
N LEU A 278 7.27 -3.42 -8.60
CA LEU A 278 7.28 -2.02 -8.22
C LEU A 278 7.96 -1.14 -9.28
N ASP A 279 9.24 -1.40 -9.60
CA ASP A 279 10.13 -0.40 -10.22
C ASP A 279 10.84 -0.85 -11.50
N LYS A 280 10.54 -2.05 -12.00
CA LYS A 280 11.27 -2.71 -13.10
C LYS A 280 11.64 -1.77 -14.25
N SER A 281 10.66 -1.10 -14.85
CA SER A 281 10.95 -0.28 -16.03
C SER A 281 11.68 1.01 -15.68
N ALA A 282 11.31 1.70 -14.60
CA ALA A 282 11.91 2.95 -14.20
C ALA A 282 13.38 2.79 -13.78
N CYS A 283 13.74 1.59 -13.34
CA CYS A 283 15.10 1.20 -12.96
C CYS A 283 15.90 0.52 -14.09
N GLY A 284 15.39 0.52 -15.33
CA GLY A 284 16.06 -0.13 -16.46
C GLY A 284 16.22 -1.65 -16.31
N GLY A 285 15.39 -2.28 -15.47
CA GLY A 285 15.43 -3.69 -15.13
C GLY A 285 16.51 -4.10 -14.12
N VAL A 286 17.34 -3.17 -13.65
CA VAL A 286 18.37 -3.46 -12.64
C VAL A 286 17.80 -3.20 -11.25
N GLN A 287 17.94 -4.18 -10.35
CA GLN A 287 17.50 -4.05 -8.96
C GLN A 287 18.68 -4.24 -8.03
N TYR A 288 19.14 -3.13 -7.47
CA TYR A 288 20.20 -3.14 -6.50
C TYR A 288 19.87 -2.18 -5.36
N CYS A 289 19.54 -2.76 -4.21
CA CYS A 289 19.34 -2.03 -2.98
C CYS A 289 20.58 -2.14 -2.10
N ASN A 290 21.20 -1.00 -1.78
CA ASN A 290 22.10 -0.91 -0.63
C ASN A 290 21.29 -0.46 0.59
N LEU A 291 20.67 -1.43 1.28
CA LEU A 291 19.78 -1.13 2.39
C LEU A 291 20.47 -0.32 3.49
N ALA A 292 21.75 -0.59 3.78
CA ALA A 292 22.53 0.13 4.80
C ALA A 292 22.66 1.64 4.57
N GLY A 293 22.69 2.06 3.30
CA GLY A 293 22.69 3.49 2.92
C GLY A 293 21.30 4.08 2.69
N THR A 294 20.27 3.25 2.72
CA THR A 294 18.90 3.62 2.35
C THR A 294 18.15 4.22 3.52
N TRP A 295 17.38 5.28 3.27
CA TRP A 295 16.52 5.92 4.26
C TRP A 295 15.32 6.60 3.60
N PHE A 296 14.26 6.82 4.37
CA PHE A 296 13.16 7.69 3.98
C PHE A 296 12.60 8.45 5.18
N THR A 297 11.86 9.52 4.90
CA THR A 297 11.19 10.32 5.92
C THR A 297 9.72 10.52 5.57
N VAL A 298 8.86 10.51 6.58
CA VAL A 298 7.49 10.99 6.52
C VAL A 298 7.34 12.13 7.51
N SER A 299 6.80 13.27 7.04
CA SER A 299 6.59 14.46 7.86
C SER A 299 5.20 15.05 7.63
N GLY A 300 4.77 15.91 8.56
CA GLY A 300 3.52 16.66 8.38
C GLY A 300 2.27 15.79 8.28
N LEU A 301 2.27 14.63 8.93
CA LEU A 301 1.13 13.71 8.97
C LEU A 301 -0.10 14.40 9.53
N GLN A 302 -1.21 14.32 8.80
CA GLN A 302 -2.51 14.85 9.22
C GLN A 302 -3.62 13.88 8.82
N VAL A 303 -4.67 13.82 9.64
CA VAL A 303 -5.92 13.15 9.33
C VAL A 303 -7.05 14.15 9.53
N LYS A 304 -7.72 14.53 8.44
CA LYS A 304 -8.75 15.57 8.45
C LYS A 304 -10.06 15.03 7.91
N ALA A 305 -11.19 15.51 8.43
CA ALA A 305 -12.48 15.22 7.83
C ALA A 305 -12.53 15.79 6.40
N ASN A 306 -13.14 15.05 5.48
CA ASN A 306 -13.38 15.52 4.13
C ASN A 306 -14.29 16.75 4.19
N ALA A 307 -14.06 17.71 3.30
CA ALA A 307 -15.00 18.81 3.13
C ALA A 307 -16.38 18.23 2.79
N ARG A 308 -17.39 18.51 3.63
CA ARG A 308 -18.75 18.03 3.38
C ARG A 308 -19.23 18.67 2.09
N THR A 309 -19.42 17.88 1.04
CA THR A 309 -20.14 18.33 -0.15
C THR A 309 -21.56 18.63 0.31
N THR A 310 -21.85 19.92 0.51
CA THR A 310 -23.21 20.36 0.78
C THR A 310 -23.95 20.21 -0.53
N THR A 311 -24.60 19.06 -0.72
CA THR A 311 -25.54 18.88 -1.82
C THR A 311 -26.69 19.83 -1.56
N THR A 312 -26.60 21.04 -2.10
CA THR A 312 -27.74 21.94 -2.21
C THR A 312 -28.75 21.22 -3.07
N THR A 313 -29.74 20.58 -2.43
CA THR A 313 -30.92 20.09 -3.12
C THR A 313 -31.59 21.32 -3.72
N VAL A 314 -31.35 21.58 -5.00
CA VAL A 314 -32.15 22.53 -5.76
C VAL A 314 -33.53 21.90 -5.85
N THR A 315 -34.41 22.29 -4.92
CA THR A 315 -35.85 22.07 -5.06
C THR A 315 -36.25 22.78 -6.34
N ALA A 316 -36.39 22.03 -7.43
CA ALA A 316 -36.96 22.55 -8.66
C ALA A 316 -38.34 23.10 -8.32
N ALA A 317 -38.49 24.42 -8.40
CA ALA A 317 -39.78 25.07 -8.33
C ALA A 317 -40.65 24.50 -9.46
N ALA A 318 -41.73 23.82 -9.07
CA ALA A 318 -42.75 23.36 -9.99
C ALA A 318 -43.23 24.56 -10.82
N THR A 319 -42.90 24.56 -12.11
CA THR A 319 -43.45 25.52 -13.06
C THR A 319 -44.79 24.97 -13.52
N ASP A 320 -45.87 25.58 -13.02
CA ASP A 320 -47.25 25.33 -13.46
C ASP A 320 -47.34 25.53 -14.98
N THR A 321 -47.39 24.43 -15.72
CA THR A 321 -47.61 24.45 -17.17
C THR A 321 -49.11 24.36 -17.42
N THR A 322 -49.71 25.51 -17.70
CA THR A 322 -51.10 25.62 -18.13
C THR A 322 -51.23 24.96 -19.51
N THR A 323 -52.05 23.91 -19.58
CA THR A 323 -52.29 23.14 -20.80
C THR A 323 -53.30 23.88 -21.68
N SER A 324 -52.87 24.37 -22.85
CA SER A 324 -53.77 24.81 -23.92
C SER A 324 -53.79 23.76 -25.02
N SER A 325 -54.96 23.14 -25.19
CA SER A 325 -55.29 22.19 -26.24
C SER A 325 -55.37 22.87 -27.61
N THR A 326 -54.72 22.30 -28.61
CA THR A 326 -55.08 22.54 -30.02
C THR A 326 -54.96 21.23 -30.78
N SER A 327 -56.09 20.85 -31.34
CA SER A 327 -56.36 19.68 -32.16
C SER A 327 -55.71 19.78 -33.54
N THR A 328 -55.01 18.73 -33.98
CA THR A 328 -54.71 18.52 -35.39
C THR A 328 -54.87 17.06 -35.78
N SER A 329 -55.65 16.88 -36.84
CA SER A 329 -56.09 15.63 -37.45
C SER A 329 -55.00 14.93 -38.25
N SER A 330 -54.99 13.60 -38.12
CA SER A 330 -54.67 12.52 -39.09
C SER A 330 -53.88 12.86 -40.36
N THR A 331 -52.85 12.04 -40.66
CA THR A 331 -52.78 11.19 -41.88
C THR A 331 -51.64 10.15 -41.72
N ALA A 332 -51.96 8.86 -41.85
CA ALA A 332 -51.04 7.73 -42.05
C ALA A 332 -50.85 7.51 -43.58
N PRO A 333 -49.78 6.88 -44.12
CA PRO A 333 -49.49 5.43 -43.97
C PRO A 333 -47.95 5.16 -44.04
N ALA A 334 -47.33 3.98 -44.20
CA ALA A 334 -47.69 2.57 -44.39
C ALA A 334 -46.50 1.73 -43.88
N ALA A 335 -46.77 0.52 -43.38
CA ALA A 335 -45.76 -0.46 -43.01
C ALA A 335 -45.30 -1.28 -44.24
N THR A 336 -44.00 -1.59 -44.30
CA THR A 336 -43.47 -2.67 -45.13
C THR A 336 -42.48 -3.50 -44.32
N THR A 337 -42.95 -4.64 -43.84
CA THR A 337 -42.15 -5.77 -43.36
C THR A 337 -41.75 -6.64 -44.55
N THR A 338 -40.46 -6.97 -44.66
CA THR A 338 -39.99 -8.05 -45.52
C THR A 338 -39.14 -9.02 -44.70
N SER A 339 -39.72 -10.18 -44.48
CA SER A 339 -39.11 -11.42 -44.00
C SER A 339 -38.55 -12.23 -45.16
N SER A 340 -37.43 -12.92 -44.93
CA SER A 340 -37.03 -14.22 -45.52
C SER A 340 -35.50 -14.31 -45.49
N SER A 341 -34.80 -15.41 -45.25
CA SER A 341 -35.11 -16.78 -44.87
C SER A 341 -33.79 -17.56 -45.05
N ALA A 342 -33.52 -18.53 -44.15
CA ALA A 342 -32.95 -19.84 -44.48
C ALA A 342 -31.51 -19.89 -45.07
N SER A 343 -30.67 -20.90 -44.86
CA SER A 343 -30.77 -22.25 -44.30
C SER A 343 -29.37 -22.87 -44.34
N ASN A 344 -29.18 -23.94 -43.57
CA ASN A 344 -28.25 -25.06 -43.83
C ASN A 344 -26.74 -24.79 -43.69
N SER A 345 -25.88 -25.71 -43.26
CA SER A 345 -26.03 -27.06 -42.71
C SER A 345 -24.62 -27.56 -42.34
N SER A 346 -24.56 -28.40 -41.30
CA SER A 346 -23.77 -29.64 -41.21
C SER A 346 -22.23 -29.67 -41.21
N ALA A 347 -21.75 -30.52 -40.30
CA ALA A 347 -20.69 -31.53 -40.43
C ALA A 347 -19.24 -31.17 -40.02
N ALA A 348 -18.92 -31.61 -38.80
CA ALA A 348 -17.77 -32.40 -38.39
C ALA A 348 -16.56 -32.55 -39.34
N SER A 349 -15.36 -32.30 -38.80
CA SER A 349 -14.25 -33.26 -38.89
C SER A 349 -13.19 -33.00 -37.82
N ALA A 350 -12.76 -34.11 -37.23
CA ALA A 350 -11.71 -34.23 -36.25
C ALA A 350 -10.32 -34.05 -36.88
N LEU A 351 -9.35 -33.54 -36.11
CA LEU A 351 -7.94 -33.91 -36.15
C LEU A 351 -7.20 -33.26 -34.97
N ALA A 352 -6.89 -34.08 -33.97
CA ALA A 352 -5.71 -33.94 -33.10
C ALA A 352 -4.65 -34.96 -33.61
N PRO A 353 -3.40 -35.02 -33.11
CA PRO A 353 -2.80 -34.25 -32.02
C PRO A 353 -1.38 -33.71 -32.34
N ALA A 354 -0.89 -32.78 -31.52
CA ALA A 354 0.55 -32.58 -31.36
C ALA A 354 0.88 -32.33 -29.88
N THR A 355 1.45 -33.36 -29.29
CA THR A 355 2.16 -33.43 -28.01
C THR A 355 3.28 -32.40 -27.93
N THR A 356 3.25 -31.55 -26.91
CA THR A 356 4.47 -30.97 -26.32
C THR A 356 4.38 -31.03 -24.80
N THR A 357 5.30 -31.82 -24.27
CA THR A 357 5.68 -32.03 -22.88
C THR A 357 5.81 -30.74 -22.07
N ALA A 358 5.02 -30.62 -20.99
CA ALA A 358 5.25 -29.66 -19.92
C ALA A 358 5.97 -30.35 -18.76
N SER A 359 7.18 -29.89 -18.45
CA SER A 359 7.88 -30.21 -17.20
C SER A 359 7.39 -29.28 -16.08
N PRO A 360 7.14 -29.80 -14.86
CA PRO A 360 6.86 -28.97 -13.70
C PRO A 360 8.17 -28.65 -12.97
N SER A 361 8.56 -27.37 -12.93
CA SER A 361 9.55 -26.88 -11.96
C SER A 361 8.83 -26.19 -10.82
N THR A 362 8.50 -26.96 -9.79
CA THR A 362 8.22 -26.47 -8.44
C THR A 362 9.51 -25.91 -7.83
N SER A 363 9.56 -24.60 -7.59
CA SER A 363 10.57 -23.98 -6.73
C SER A 363 9.85 -23.33 -5.55
N THR A 364 9.70 -24.10 -4.49
CA THR A 364 9.43 -23.62 -3.13
C THR A 364 10.74 -23.15 -2.52
N ALA A 365 10.99 -21.85 -2.47
CA ALA A 365 12.05 -21.27 -1.66
C ALA A 365 11.45 -20.82 -0.32
N ALA A 366 11.61 -21.65 0.70
CA ALA A 366 11.38 -21.28 2.08
C ALA A 366 12.52 -20.34 2.54
N PHE A 367 12.18 -19.14 2.99
CA PHE A 367 13.12 -18.25 3.67
C PHE A 367 13.30 -18.72 5.12
N ALA A 368 14.49 -19.22 5.43
CA ALA A 368 14.97 -19.39 6.81
C ALA A 368 15.69 -18.11 7.26
N PRO A 369 15.60 -17.71 8.55
CA PRO A 369 16.30 -16.55 9.07
C PRO A 369 17.82 -16.79 9.15
N ALA A 370 18.60 -15.75 8.86
CA ALA A 370 20.06 -15.76 8.89
C ALA A 370 20.60 -16.04 10.31
N PRO A 371 21.70 -16.80 10.46
CA PRO A 371 22.33 -17.02 11.76
C PRO A 371 23.12 -15.79 12.24
N SER A 372 23.00 -15.50 13.53
CA SER A 372 23.76 -14.51 14.28
C SER A 372 25.26 -14.80 14.25
N SER A 373 26.08 -13.86 13.79
CA SER A 373 27.53 -13.92 13.88
C SER A 373 28.01 -13.54 15.29
N THR A 374 28.47 -14.53 16.05
CA THR A 374 29.27 -14.33 17.25
C THR A 374 30.67 -13.86 16.87
N THR A 375 31.05 -12.68 17.33
CA THR A 375 32.42 -12.15 17.30
C THR A 375 33.29 -12.91 18.30
N ALA A 376 34.38 -13.49 17.79
CA ALA A 376 35.47 -14.02 18.61
C ALA A 376 36.39 -12.87 19.06
N SER A 377 36.65 -12.79 20.36
CA SER A 377 37.72 -11.94 20.92
C SER A 377 39.10 -12.53 20.60
N PRO A 378 40.11 -11.70 20.30
CA PRO A 378 41.48 -12.15 20.24
C PRO A 378 42.07 -12.22 21.67
N SER A 379 42.82 -13.29 21.90
CA SER A 379 43.67 -13.52 23.06
C SER A 379 44.87 -12.57 23.09
N THR A 380 45.07 -11.91 24.23
CA THR A 380 46.39 -11.57 24.78
C THR A 380 46.37 -11.77 26.28
#